data_AF-A0A9P4BFK9-F1
#
_entry.id   AF-A0A9P4BFK9-F1
#
_cell.length_a   1.000
_cell.length_b   1.000
_cell.length_c   1.000
_cell.angle_alpha   90.00
_cell.angle_beta   90.00
_cell.angle_gamma   90.00
#
_symmetry.space_group_name_H-M   'P 1'
#
loop_
_entity.id
_entity.type
_entity.pdbx_description
1 polymer ?
#
loop_
_entity_poly.entity_id
_entity_poly.type
_entity_poly.pdbx_seq_one_letter_code
_entity_poly.pdbx_strand_id
1 'polypeptide(L)'
;MKIGVITFHRAINYGAALQTYALQRAISDLGFDTEVIDYRCEHMENLYKLIGGFKQKTFKQNIRGFINLIPSWKKMNSFRSMIAGNTKLSPVAYDSKSIATANQRYDVFITGSDQVFNYACSDFDKNYYLSFVEDTRKINSYAASFGISEIPQEYQSEYTRLLNRFNHLSVREESGRRIVRELTGRDCALHVDPVFLLNAAEWSKLAKDPGIDNYILIYRLNKSNIIDDFARKLAKKTGKRVIN
;
A
#
# COMPACT_ATOMS: atom_id res chain seq x y z
N MET A 1 9.13 23.09 -3.13
CA MET A 1 8.18 22.23 -3.88
C MET A 1 7.56 21.25 -2.91
N LYS A 2 6.24 21.10 -2.96
CA LYS A 2 5.46 20.22 -2.10
C LYS A 2 4.92 19.02 -2.87
N ILE A 3 5.21 17.82 -2.40
CA ILE A 3 4.86 16.55 -3.05
C ILE A 3 3.77 15.83 -2.25
N GLY A 4 2.71 15.43 -2.94
CA GLY A 4 1.65 14.59 -2.38
C GLY A 4 1.77 13.15 -2.86
N VAL A 5 1.98 12.21 -1.95
CA VAL A 5 2.03 10.77 -2.26
C VAL A 5 0.69 10.11 -1.97
N ILE A 6 0.09 9.43 -2.94
CA ILE A 6 -1.10 8.59 -2.74
C ILE A 6 -0.73 7.12 -2.90
N THR A 7 -1.14 6.31 -1.93
CA THR A 7 -0.93 4.85 -1.91
C THR A 7 -1.89 4.21 -0.91
N PHE A 8 -1.86 2.89 -0.79
CA PHE A 8 -2.60 2.08 0.18
C PHE A 8 -2.11 2.25 1.63
N HIS A 9 -1.82 3.48 2.05
CA HIS A 9 -1.29 3.82 3.38
C HIS A 9 -2.24 3.44 4.53
N ARG A 10 -3.53 3.20 4.24
CA ARG A 10 -4.54 2.75 5.21
C ARG A 10 -4.71 1.23 5.24
N ALA A 11 -4.02 0.49 4.39
CA ALA A 11 -4.04 -0.96 4.42
C ALA A 11 -3.42 -1.50 5.71
N ILE A 12 -4.05 -2.52 6.31
CA ILE A 12 -3.55 -3.17 7.52
C ILE A 12 -2.50 -4.23 7.12
N ASN A 13 -1.40 -3.78 6.53
CA ASN A 13 -0.32 -4.59 5.98
C ASN A 13 1.04 -3.91 6.23
N TYR A 14 2.01 -4.66 6.75
CA TYR A 14 3.35 -4.12 7.02
C TYR A 14 4.09 -3.72 5.74
N GLY A 15 3.96 -4.46 4.64
CA GLY A 15 4.53 -4.07 3.36
C GLY A 15 4.01 -2.72 2.88
N ALA A 16 2.68 -2.53 2.89
CA ALA A 16 2.05 -1.25 2.54
C ALA A 16 2.53 -0.11 3.43
N ALA A 17 2.63 -0.35 4.73
CA ALA A 17 3.10 0.64 5.68
C ALA A 17 4.58 1.01 5.50
N LEU A 18 5.45 0.02 5.39
CA LEU A 18 6.89 0.21 5.27
C LEU A 18 7.25 0.89 3.95
N GLN A 19 6.65 0.49 2.83
CA GLN A 19 6.91 1.15 1.54
C GLN A 19 6.41 2.60 1.55
N THR A 20 5.26 2.88 2.18
CA THR A 20 4.73 4.25 2.33
C THR A 20 5.72 5.13 3.10
N TYR A 21 6.20 4.64 4.24
CA TYR A 21 7.21 5.33 5.04
C TYR A 21 8.50 5.55 4.26
N ALA A 22 9.01 4.49 3.63
CA ALA A 22 10.27 4.52 2.90
C ALA A 22 10.24 5.50 1.73
N LEU A 23 9.15 5.52 0.96
CA LEU A 23 8.99 6.45 -0.15
C LEU A 23 8.95 7.91 0.34
N GLN A 24 8.15 8.21 1.35
CA GLN A 24 8.10 9.56 1.91
C GLN A 24 9.47 9.99 2.46
N ARG A 25 10.15 9.08 3.16
CA ARG A 25 11.46 9.34 3.73
C ARG A 25 12.49 9.66 2.66
N ALA A 26 12.59 8.81 1.64
CA ALA A 26 13.51 9.00 0.52
C ALA A 26 13.28 10.34 -0.20
N ILE A 27 12.02 10.71 -0.46
CA ILE A 27 11.71 12.00 -1.10
C ILE A 27 12.07 13.18 -0.17
N SER A 28 11.81 13.04 1.13
CA SER A 28 12.14 14.08 2.11
C SER A 28 13.65 14.27 2.25
N ASP A 29 14.44 13.19 2.20
CA ASP A 29 15.91 13.22 2.27
C ASP A 29 16.53 13.86 1.00
N LEU A 30 15.79 13.90 -0.12
CA LEU A 30 16.15 14.68 -1.30
C LEU A 30 15.84 16.20 -1.15
N GLY A 31 15.30 16.63 -0.01
CA GLY A 31 15.06 18.04 0.31
C GLY A 31 13.66 18.57 -0.05
N PHE A 32 12.70 17.70 -0.38
CA PHE A 32 11.34 18.10 -0.72
C PHE A 32 10.35 17.98 0.44
N ASP A 33 9.39 18.90 0.54
CA ASP A 33 8.29 18.79 1.51
C ASP A 33 7.30 17.73 1.03
N THR A 34 7.30 16.56 1.67
CA THR A 34 6.50 15.40 1.23
C THR A 34 5.42 15.07 2.26
N GLU A 35 4.18 14.93 1.80
CA GLU A 35 3.06 14.44 2.59
C GLU A 35 2.48 13.18 1.94
N VAL A 36 2.06 12.22 2.76
CA VAL A 36 1.17 11.15 2.30
C VAL A 36 -0.25 11.70 2.37
N ILE A 37 -0.95 11.67 1.24
CA ILE A 37 -2.34 12.13 1.16
C ILE A 37 -3.21 11.15 1.94
N ASP A 38 -3.91 11.60 3.00
CA ASP A 38 -4.86 10.80 3.79
C ASP A 38 -6.16 10.56 3.00
N TYR A 39 -6.03 9.83 1.89
CA TYR A 39 -7.12 9.42 1.03
C TYR A 39 -7.88 8.21 1.60
N ARG A 40 -9.20 8.34 1.70
CA ARG A 40 -10.14 7.36 2.22
C ARG A 40 -10.90 6.72 1.08
N CYS A 41 -10.26 5.75 0.44
CA CYS A 41 -10.90 4.89 -0.55
C CYS A 41 -12.06 4.10 0.10
N GLU A 42 -13.27 4.24 -0.46
CA GLU A 42 -14.47 3.62 0.09
C GLU A 42 -14.36 2.08 0.14
N HIS A 43 -13.83 1.46 -0.92
CA HIS A 43 -13.62 0.01 -0.97
C HIS A 43 -12.73 -0.47 0.17
N MET A 44 -11.61 0.22 0.42
CA MET A 44 -10.66 -0.15 1.48
C MET A 44 -11.25 0.07 2.87
N GLU A 45 -11.92 1.20 3.10
CA GLU A 45 -12.60 1.44 4.36
C GLU A 45 -13.67 0.36 4.61
N ASN A 46 -14.41 -0.06 3.58
CA ASN A 46 -15.38 -1.15 3.67
C ASN A 46 -14.73 -2.51 3.95
N LEU A 47 -13.59 -2.82 3.33
CA LEU A 47 -12.85 -4.06 3.56
C LEU A 47 -12.34 -4.18 5.00
N TYR A 48 -11.92 -3.06 5.58
CA TYR A 48 -11.42 -2.99 6.96
C TYR A 48 -12.48 -2.56 7.98
N LYS A 49 -13.77 -2.49 7.60
CA LYS A 49 -14.86 -2.27 8.54
C LYS A 49 -14.84 -3.38 9.58
N LEU A 50 -14.56 -2.99 10.82
CA LEU A 50 -14.55 -3.88 11.98
C LEU A 50 -15.91 -4.55 12.18
N ILE A 51 -16.98 -3.81 11.88
CA ILE A 51 -18.35 -4.31 11.90
C ILE A 51 -18.72 -4.65 10.46
N GLY A 52 -18.50 -5.91 10.07
CA GLY A 52 -19.07 -6.42 8.83
C GLY A 52 -20.59 -6.32 8.93
N GLY A 53 -21.22 -5.63 7.97
CA GLY A 53 -22.66 -5.35 7.99
C GLY A 53 -23.50 -6.58 8.34
N PHE A 54 -24.54 -6.37 9.14
CA PHE A 54 -25.48 -7.40 9.62
C PHE A 54 -26.31 -8.09 8.52
N LYS A 55 -25.98 -7.87 7.24
CA LYS A 55 -26.72 -8.46 6.13
C LYS A 55 -26.20 -9.89 5.91
N GLN A 56 -26.99 -10.85 6.42
CA GLN A 56 -26.90 -12.30 6.17
C GLN A 56 -25.85 -13.11 6.93
N LYS A 57 -25.68 -12.90 8.24
CA LYS A 57 -24.82 -13.76 9.08
C LYS A 57 -25.61 -14.52 10.13
N THR A 58 -25.31 -15.81 10.28
CA THR A 58 -25.87 -16.66 11.34
C THR A 58 -25.44 -16.18 12.72
N PHE A 59 -26.21 -16.51 13.77
CA PHE A 59 -25.91 -16.10 15.15
C PHE A 59 -24.47 -16.42 15.60
N LYS A 60 -23.93 -17.58 15.20
CA LYS A 60 -22.52 -17.96 15.46
C LYS A 60 -21.50 -17.06 14.75
N GLN A 61 -21.79 -16.60 13.54
CA GLN A 61 -20.93 -15.67 12.79
C GLN A 61 -20.97 -14.26 13.39
N ASN A 62 -22.11 -13.84 13.94
CA ASN A 62 -22.23 -12.58 14.67
C ASN A 62 -21.39 -12.62 15.95
N ILE A 63 -21.49 -13.68 16.76
CA ILE A 63 -20.65 -13.86 17.96
C ILE A 63 -19.16 -13.87 17.62
N ARG A 64 -18.76 -14.60 16.57
CA ARG A 64 -17.36 -14.63 16.12
C ARG A 64 -16.89 -13.26 15.59
N GLY A 65 -17.78 -12.51 14.95
CA GLY A 65 -17.54 -11.11 14.57
C GLY A 65 -17.28 -10.25 15.81
N PHE A 66 -18.15 -10.33 16.82
CA PHE A 66 -18.01 -9.60 18.08
C PHE A 66 -16.72 -9.94 18.85
N ILE A 67 -16.36 -11.22 18.97
CA ILE A 67 -15.12 -11.66 19.63
C ILE A 67 -13.88 -11.10 18.91
N ASN A 68 -13.93 -11.00 17.58
CA ASN A 68 -12.82 -10.50 16.78
C ASN A 68 -12.80 -8.97 16.65
N LEU A 69 -13.81 -8.23 17.14
CA LEU A 69 -13.85 -6.76 17.07
C LEU A 69 -12.66 -6.13 17.79
N ILE A 70 -12.44 -6.53 19.05
CA ILE A 70 -11.40 -5.92 19.90
C ILE A 70 -9.99 -6.20 19.34
N PRO A 71 -9.61 -7.44 18.99
CA PRO A 71 -8.31 -7.71 18.37
C PRO A 71 -8.13 -7.01 17.02
N SER A 72 -9.16 -6.97 16.17
CA SER A 72 -9.11 -6.32 14.86
C SER A 72 -8.97 -4.80 15.01
N TRP A 73 -9.67 -4.21 15.97
CA TRP A 73 -9.55 -2.79 16.31
C TRP A 73 -8.17 -2.44 16.83
N LYS A 74 -7.62 -3.23 17.77
CA LYS A 74 -6.25 -3.02 18.28
C LYS A 74 -5.23 -3.10 17.15
N LYS A 75 -5.35 -4.09 16.26
CA LYS A 75 -4.47 -4.22 15.09
C LYS A 75 -4.59 -3.00 14.19
N MET A 76 -5.81 -2.63 13.78
CA MET A 76 -6.05 -1.47 12.93
C MET A 76 -5.48 -0.18 13.53
N ASN A 77 -5.72 0.07 14.82
CA ASN A 77 -5.20 1.25 15.50
C ASN A 77 -3.68 1.25 15.62
N SER A 78 -3.06 0.08 15.85
CA SER A 78 -1.60 -0.05 15.83
C SER A 78 -1.02 0.36 14.48
N PHE A 79 -1.60 -0.13 13.38
CA PHE A 79 -1.17 0.25 12.03
C PHE A 79 -1.39 1.73 11.72
N ARG A 80 -2.57 2.27 12.08
CA ARG A 80 -2.88 3.70 11.90
C ARG A 80 -1.94 4.58 12.71
N SER A 81 -1.65 4.21 13.95
CA SER A 81 -0.70 4.92 14.82
C SER A 81 0.72 4.84 14.28
N MET A 82 1.15 3.69 13.77
CA MET A 82 2.46 3.53 13.14
C MET A 82 2.59 4.43 11.90
N ILE A 83 1.57 4.50 11.04
CA ILE A 83 1.60 5.38 9.87
C ILE A 83 1.59 6.84 10.29
N ALA A 84 0.62 7.26 11.12
CA ALA A 84 0.51 8.66 11.54
C ALA A 84 1.71 9.14 12.38
N GLY A 85 2.33 8.26 13.15
CA GLY A 85 3.48 8.58 14.00
C GLY A 85 4.82 8.59 13.26
N ASN A 86 4.93 7.89 12.13
CA ASN A 86 6.19 7.80 11.38
C ASN A 86 6.13 8.49 10.01
N THR A 87 4.95 8.89 9.55
CA THR A 87 4.77 9.60 8.28
C THR A 87 4.03 10.92 8.48
N LYS A 88 4.37 11.91 7.67
CA LYS A 88 3.65 13.18 7.58
C LYS A 88 2.41 12.99 6.71
N LEU A 89 1.24 12.82 7.32
CA LEU A 89 -0.03 12.79 6.59
C LEU A 89 -0.45 14.21 6.19
N SER A 90 -1.26 14.32 5.13
CA SER A 90 -1.95 15.57 4.82
C SER A 90 -2.82 15.99 6.02
N PRO A 91 -2.90 17.29 6.35
CA PRO A 91 -3.68 17.75 7.51
C PRO A 91 -5.19 17.60 7.31
N VAL A 92 -5.62 17.41 6.07
CA VAL A 92 -7.01 17.14 5.69
C VAL A 92 -7.08 15.70 5.18
N ALA A 93 -8.10 14.98 5.61
CA ALA A 93 -8.46 13.69 5.04
C ALA A 93 -9.36 13.90 3.81
N TYR A 94 -9.12 13.13 2.77
CA TYR A 94 -9.83 13.24 1.50
C TYR A 94 -10.65 11.98 1.25
N ASP A 95 -11.83 12.15 0.68
CA ASP A 95 -12.61 11.09 0.04
C ASP A 95 -12.68 11.35 -1.47
N SER A 96 -13.39 10.49 -2.20
CA SER A 96 -13.53 10.62 -3.66
C SER A 96 -14.18 11.93 -4.11
N LYS A 97 -14.94 12.60 -3.23
CA LYS A 97 -15.64 13.86 -3.53
C LYS A 97 -14.76 15.08 -3.27
N SER A 98 -13.87 15.00 -2.28
CA SER A 98 -13.06 16.13 -1.81
C SER A 98 -11.62 16.12 -2.33
N ILE A 99 -11.12 14.97 -2.83
CA ILE A 99 -9.73 14.79 -3.25
C ILE A 99 -9.26 15.78 -4.33
N ALA A 100 -10.16 16.27 -5.18
CA ALA A 100 -9.84 17.28 -6.19
C ALA A 100 -9.27 18.57 -5.58
N THR A 101 -9.65 18.93 -4.34
CA THR A 101 -9.12 20.11 -3.64
C THR A 101 -7.64 19.99 -3.29
N ALA A 102 -7.06 18.78 -3.33
CA ALA A 102 -5.63 18.57 -3.15
C ALA A 102 -4.77 19.26 -4.23
N ASN A 103 -5.32 19.54 -5.42
CA ASN A 103 -4.64 20.31 -6.49
C ASN A 103 -4.13 21.68 -6.02
N GLN A 104 -4.76 22.27 -4.99
CA GLN A 104 -4.38 23.57 -4.44
C GLN A 104 -3.19 23.49 -3.46
N ARG A 105 -2.80 22.27 -3.03
CA ARG A 105 -1.77 22.07 -2.01
C ARG A 105 -0.46 21.53 -2.55
N TYR A 106 -0.51 20.77 -3.64
CA TYR A 106 0.64 20.02 -4.13
C TYR A 106 1.10 20.52 -5.49
N ASP A 107 2.41 20.68 -5.62
CA ASP A 107 3.07 21.01 -6.88
C ASP A 107 3.22 19.77 -7.75
N VAL A 108 3.39 18.60 -7.13
CA VAL A 108 3.59 17.30 -7.77
C VAL A 108 2.84 16.23 -7.00
N PHE A 109 2.28 15.27 -7.72
CA PHE A 109 1.62 14.10 -7.18
C PHE A 109 2.37 12.83 -7.59
N ILE A 110 2.47 11.89 -6.65
CA ILE A 110 3.09 10.59 -6.87
C ILE A 110 2.11 9.49 -6.43
N THR A 111 1.73 8.62 -7.36
CA THR A 111 1.21 7.29 -7.03
C THR A 111 2.37 6.45 -6.52
N GLY A 112 2.33 6.02 -5.25
CA GLY A 112 3.39 5.25 -4.63
C GLY A 112 3.50 3.80 -5.13
N SER A 113 4.34 3.00 -4.45
CA SER A 113 4.45 1.55 -4.72
C SER A 113 3.24 0.80 -4.17
N ASP A 114 3.33 -0.53 -4.09
CA ASP A 114 2.24 -1.48 -3.80
C ASP A 114 1.32 -1.69 -5.00
N GLN A 115 0.34 -2.58 -4.87
CA GLN A 115 -0.60 -3.01 -5.91
C GLN A 115 -1.66 -1.94 -6.25
N VAL A 116 -1.26 -0.66 -6.26
CA VAL A 116 -2.13 0.50 -6.51
C VAL A 116 -2.70 0.53 -7.93
N PHE A 117 -2.04 -0.15 -8.88
CA PHE A 117 -2.56 -0.37 -10.23
C PHE A 117 -3.32 -1.70 -10.38
N ASN A 118 -3.63 -2.39 -9.28
CA ASN A 118 -4.50 -3.56 -9.33
C ASN A 118 -5.96 -3.14 -9.13
N TYR A 119 -6.78 -3.24 -10.18
CA TYR A 119 -8.21 -2.91 -10.10
C TYR A 119 -8.93 -3.65 -8.96
N ALA A 120 -8.54 -4.90 -8.68
CA ALA A 120 -9.17 -5.73 -7.66
C ALA A 120 -8.86 -5.27 -6.23
N CYS A 121 -7.79 -4.50 -6.01
CA CYS A 121 -7.39 -4.02 -4.68
C CYS A 121 -8.18 -2.80 -4.22
N SER A 122 -8.76 -2.02 -5.14
CA SER A 122 -9.43 -0.75 -4.82
C SER A 122 -10.82 -0.58 -5.43
N ASP A 123 -11.39 -1.64 -6.02
CA ASP A 123 -12.60 -1.55 -6.88
C ASP A 123 -12.41 -0.54 -8.02
N PHE A 124 -11.22 -0.59 -8.61
CA PHE A 124 -10.76 0.28 -9.67
C PHE A 124 -10.89 1.78 -9.39
N ASP A 125 -10.65 2.19 -8.13
CA ASP A 125 -10.67 3.59 -7.73
C ASP A 125 -9.59 4.40 -8.47
N LYS A 126 -10.05 5.25 -9.38
CA LYS A 126 -9.22 6.02 -10.31
C LYS A 126 -8.38 7.10 -9.62
N ASN A 127 -8.69 7.43 -8.36
CA ASN A 127 -7.90 8.39 -7.61
C ASN A 127 -6.47 7.89 -7.35
N TYR A 128 -6.24 6.58 -7.27
CA TYR A 128 -4.89 6.01 -7.23
C TYR A 128 -4.10 6.18 -8.53
N TYR A 129 -4.78 6.47 -9.64
CA TYR A 129 -4.18 6.87 -10.92
C TYR A 129 -4.11 8.39 -11.06
N LEU A 130 -4.32 9.12 -9.96
CA LEU A 130 -4.33 10.58 -9.91
C LEU A 130 -5.34 11.20 -10.86
N SER A 131 -6.49 10.53 -11.07
CA SER A 131 -7.50 11.00 -12.02
C SER A 131 -8.05 12.38 -11.70
N PHE A 132 -8.03 12.78 -10.43
CA PHE A 132 -8.47 14.07 -9.91
C PHE A 132 -7.48 15.22 -10.16
N VAL A 133 -6.25 14.94 -10.58
CA VAL A 133 -5.24 15.96 -10.85
C VAL A 133 -5.49 16.57 -12.23
N GLU A 134 -5.61 17.89 -12.32
CA GLU A 134 -5.98 18.57 -13.58
C GLU A 134 -4.77 18.67 -14.53
N ASP A 135 -3.64 19.11 -14.02
CA ASP A 135 -2.40 19.27 -14.78
C ASP A 135 -1.61 17.96 -14.85
N THR A 136 -1.58 17.33 -16.02
CA THR A 136 -0.89 16.06 -16.25
C THR A 136 0.61 16.13 -15.98
N ARG A 137 1.24 17.32 -16.07
CA ARG A 137 2.67 17.50 -15.76
C ARG A 137 2.99 17.19 -14.29
N LYS A 138 1.98 17.27 -13.41
CA LYS A 138 2.10 16.95 -11.99
C LYS A 138 1.90 15.47 -11.67
N ILE A 139 1.44 14.65 -12.62
CA ILE A 139 1.05 13.25 -12.39
C ILE A 139 2.25 12.32 -12.58
N ASN A 140 2.69 11.66 -11.51
CA ASN A 140 3.84 10.76 -11.55
C ASN A 140 3.57 9.47 -10.76
N SER A 141 4.35 8.41 -11.01
CA SER A 141 4.36 7.22 -10.16
C SER A 141 5.78 6.82 -9.78
N TYR A 142 5.92 6.21 -8.60
CA TYR A 142 7.13 5.55 -8.16
C TYR A 142 6.87 4.07 -7.89
N ALA A 143 7.47 3.20 -8.70
CA ALA A 143 7.42 1.73 -8.53
C ALA A 143 5.99 1.19 -8.31
N ALA A 144 4.98 1.76 -8.98
CA ALA A 144 3.61 1.29 -8.86
C ALA A 144 3.49 -0.16 -9.37
N SER A 145 2.74 -0.99 -8.67
CA SER A 145 2.59 -2.41 -9.00
C SER A 145 1.19 -2.71 -9.50
N PHE A 146 1.11 -3.51 -10.55
CA PHE A 146 -0.14 -4.10 -11.04
C PHE A 146 -0.50 -5.35 -10.25
N GLY A 147 0.51 -6.10 -9.78
CA GLY A 147 0.27 -7.35 -9.04
C GLY A 147 -0.40 -8.47 -9.84
N ILE A 148 -0.59 -8.26 -11.14
CA ILE A 148 -1.15 -9.16 -12.15
C ILE A 148 -0.31 -9.06 -13.41
N SER A 149 -0.34 -10.10 -14.25
CA SER A 149 0.42 -10.15 -15.50
C SER A 149 -0.35 -9.60 -16.70
N GLU A 150 -1.68 -9.53 -16.61
CA GLU A 150 -2.56 -9.14 -17.71
C GLU A 150 -3.75 -8.35 -17.18
N ILE A 151 -4.22 -7.37 -17.95
CA ILE A 151 -5.42 -6.57 -17.64
C ILE A 151 -6.62 -7.17 -18.37
N PRO A 152 -7.75 -7.47 -17.66
CA PRO A 152 -8.97 -7.95 -18.30
C PRO A 152 -9.46 -6.96 -19.36
N GLN A 153 -9.99 -7.49 -20.47
CA GLN A 153 -10.33 -6.71 -21.67
C GLN A 153 -11.27 -5.54 -21.37
N GLU A 154 -12.21 -5.72 -20.45
CA GLU A 154 -13.17 -4.69 -20.03
C GLU A 154 -12.53 -3.47 -19.37
N TYR A 155 -11.33 -3.61 -18.77
CA TYR A 155 -10.61 -2.52 -18.13
C TYR A 155 -9.55 -1.87 -19.02
N GLN A 156 -9.11 -2.53 -20.09
CA GLN A 156 -7.95 -2.11 -20.88
C GLN A 156 -8.09 -0.66 -21.40
N SER A 157 -9.24 -0.29 -21.94
CA SER A 157 -9.50 1.08 -22.44
C SER A 157 -9.28 2.15 -21.35
N GLU A 158 -9.76 1.88 -20.14
CA GLU A 158 -9.65 2.82 -19.04
C GLU A 158 -8.23 2.87 -18.46
N TYR A 159 -7.53 1.72 -18.38
CA TYR A 159 -6.10 1.69 -18.05
C TYR A 159 -5.28 2.48 -19.06
N THR A 160 -5.49 2.27 -20.37
CA THR A 160 -4.82 3.02 -21.44
C THR A 160 -5.03 4.52 -21.25
N ARG A 161 -6.27 4.95 -20.97
CA ARG A 161 -6.59 6.36 -20.74
C ARG A 161 -5.87 6.91 -19.51
N LEU A 162 -5.88 6.20 -18.38
CA LEU A 162 -5.27 6.66 -17.12
C LEU A 162 -3.74 6.67 -17.18
N LEU A 163 -3.12 5.60 -17.67
CA LEU A 163 -1.66 5.46 -17.77
C LEU A 163 -1.05 6.51 -18.72
N ASN A 164 -1.75 6.87 -19.80
CA ASN A 164 -1.29 7.92 -20.71
C ASN A 164 -1.22 9.33 -20.07
N ARG A 165 -1.88 9.56 -18.93
CA ARG A 165 -1.83 10.84 -18.23
C ARG A 165 -0.58 11.06 -17.39
N PHE A 166 0.15 10.00 -17.06
CA PHE A 166 1.36 10.11 -16.25
C PHE A 166 2.45 10.83 -17.04
N ASN A 167 2.99 11.91 -16.46
CA ASN A 167 4.18 12.58 -16.94
C ASN A 167 5.39 11.63 -16.82
N HIS A 168 5.69 11.20 -15.60
CA HIS A 168 6.64 10.11 -15.35
C HIS A 168 5.94 8.88 -14.79
N LEU A 169 6.11 7.76 -15.46
CA LEU A 169 5.54 6.46 -15.09
C LEU A 169 6.70 5.53 -14.76
N SER A 170 6.63 4.92 -13.57
CA SER A 170 7.52 3.84 -13.17
C SER A 170 6.77 2.75 -12.42
N VAL A 171 7.26 1.52 -12.59
CA VAL A 171 6.64 0.29 -12.08
C VAL A 171 7.67 -0.59 -11.40
N ARG A 172 7.22 -1.54 -10.58
CA ARG A 172 8.11 -2.39 -9.78
C ARG A 172 8.47 -3.72 -10.44
N GLU A 173 7.66 -4.18 -11.38
CA GLU A 173 7.81 -5.49 -12.01
C GLU A 173 7.81 -5.43 -13.54
N GLU A 174 8.55 -6.34 -14.17
CA GLU A 174 8.68 -6.41 -15.63
C GLU A 174 7.35 -6.71 -16.32
N SER A 175 6.46 -7.49 -15.69
CA SER A 175 5.09 -7.70 -16.19
C SER A 175 4.31 -6.38 -16.25
N GLY A 176 4.46 -5.53 -15.24
CA GLY A 176 3.85 -4.19 -15.22
C GLY A 176 4.39 -3.29 -16.33
N ARG A 177 5.71 -3.33 -16.58
CA ARG A 177 6.34 -2.59 -17.68
C ARG A 177 5.80 -3.04 -19.04
N ARG A 178 5.60 -4.35 -19.20
CA ARG A 178 4.97 -4.94 -20.38
C ARG A 178 3.53 -4.46 -20.57
N ILE A 179 2.71 -4.51 -19.52
CA ILE A 179 1.33 -4.00 -19.54
C ILE A 179 1.30 -2.53 -20.01
N VAL A 180 2.16 -1.68 -19.45
CA VAL A 180 2.26 -0.27 -19.86
C VAL A 180 2.56 -0.15 -21.35
N ARG A 181 3.54 -0.91 -21.85
CA ARG A 181 3.94 -0.89 -23.27
C ARG A 181 2.83 -1.37 -24.19
N GLU A 182 2.15 -2.46 -23.85
CA GLU A 182 1.06 -3.02 -24.65
C GLU A 182 -0.15 -2.09 -24.70
N LEU A 183 -0.52 -1.48 -23.58
CA LEU A 183 -1.73 -0.64 -23.49
C LEU A 183 -1.52 0.78 -24.00
N THR A 184 -0.32 1.33 -23.91
CA THR A 184 -0.06 2.75 -24.20
C THR A 184 0.95 3.01 -25.32
N GLY A 185 1.72 1.99 -25.73
CA GLY A 185 2.87 2.15 -26.62
C GLY A 185 4.06 2.85 -25.98
N ARG A 186 3.99 3.24 -24.70
CA ARG A 186 5.06 3.94 -23.96
C ARG A 186 5.96 2.95 -23.25
N ASP A 187 7.23 3.32 -23.08
CA ASP A 187 8.10 2.68 -22.11
C ASP A 187 8.00 3.37 -20.75
N CYS A 188 8.30 2.63 -19.68
CA CYS A 188 8.34 3.16 -18.32
C CYS A 188 9.56 2.62 -17.56
N ALA A 189 9.98 3.36 -16.52
CA ALA A 189 11.11 2.95 -15.71
C ALA A 189 10.75 1.76 -14.81
N LEU A 190 11.69 0.83 -14.64
CA LEU A 190 11.59 -0.25 -13.67
C LEU A 190 12.38 0.15 -12.43
N HIS A 191 11.72 0.21 -11.28
CA HIS A 191 12.32 0.61 -10.01
C HIS A 191 12.10 -0.42 -8.91
N VAL A 192 13.04 -0.47 -7.98
CA VAL A 192 12.91 -1.30 -6.77
C VAL A 192 11.79 -0.77 -5.90
N ASP A 193 11.23 -1.65 -5.06
CA ASP A 193 10.30 -1.23 -4.02
C ASP A 193 10.94 -0.15 -3.11
N PRO A 194 10.19 0.87 -2.68
CA PRO A 194 10.69 1.88 -1.76
C PRO A 194 11.38 1.34 -0.51
N VAL A 195 11.01 0.15 -0.02
CA VAL A 195 11.69 -0.42 1.16
C VAL A 195 13.20 -0.61 0.98
N PHE A 196 13.67 -0.72 -0.26
CA PHE A 196 15.08 -0.83 -0.62
C PHE A 196 15.78 0.52 -0.83
N LEU A 197 15.06 1.64 -0.76
CA LEU A 197 15.66 2.97 -0.82
C LEU A 197 16.34 3.36 0.50
N LEU A 198 15.91 2.75 1.60
CA LEU A 198 16.46 2.97 2.94
C LEU A 198 17.46 1.87 3.26
N ASN A 199 18.61 2.27 3.80
CA ASN A 199 19.62 1.33 4.26
C ASN A 199 19.27 0.76 5.66
N ALA A 200 20.05 -0.23 6.09
CA ALA A 200 19.84 -0.90 7.37
C ALA A 200 19.87 0.05 8.57
N ALA A 201 20.78 1.04 8.59
CA ALA A 201 20.92 1.98 9.69
C ALA A 201 19.70 2.91 9.80
N GLU A 202 19.07 3.26 8.69
CA GLU A 202 17.82 4.03 8.67
C GLU A 202 16.66 3.20 9.22
N TRP A 203 16.54 1.94 8.79
CA TRP A 203 15.53 1.03 9.33
C TRP A 203 15.71 0.75 10.82
N SER A 204 16.96 0.63 11.30
CA SER A 204 17.26 0.42 12.71
C SER A 204 16.77 1.56 13.62
N LYS A 205 16.58 2.78 13.11
CA LYS A 205 16.01 3.89 13.89
C LYS A 205 14.52 3.71 14.17
N LEU A 206 13.82 2.97 13.30
CA LEU A 206 12.40 2.66 13.43
C LEU A 206 12.16 1.32 14.14
N ALA A 207 13.07 0.36 13.94
CA ALA A 207 12.97 -0.97 14.49
C ALA A 207 12.99 -0.95 16.03
N LYS A 208 12.18 -1.83 16.63
CA LYS A 208 12.23 -2.11 18.07
C LYS A 208 12.82 -3.48 18.29
N ASP A 209 13.72 -3.57 19.26
CA ASP A 209 14.26 -4.86 19.71
C ASP A 209 13.10 -5.71 20.26
N PRO A 210 12.87 -6.93 19.72
CA PRO A 210 11.85 -7.82 20.24
C PRO A 210 12.19 -8.39 21.63
N GLY A 211 13.43 -8.22 22.13
CA GLY A 211 13.91 -8.80 23.38
C GLY A 211 14.00 -10.32 23.34
N ILE A 212 14.10 -10.88 22.13
CA ILE A 212 14.16 -12.32 21.87
C ILE A 212 15.28 -12.56 20.88
N ASP A 213 16.24 -13.40 21.26
CA ASP A 213 17.31 -13.85 20.39
C ASP A 213 16.99 -15.22 19.77
N ASN A 214 17.73 -15.57 18.72
CA ASN A 214 17.77 -16.92 18.15
C ASN A 214 16.38 -17.51 17.82
N TYR A 215 15.54 -16.74 17.14
CA TYR A 215 14.20 -17.15 16.74
C TYR A 215 14.09 -17.48 15.23
N ILE A 216 12.97 -18.08 14.86
CA ILE A 216 12.48 -18.19 13.48
C ILE A 216 11.26 -17.28 13.37
N LEU A 217 11.33 -16.24 12.54
CA LEU A 217 10.19 -15.37 12.25
C LEU A 217 9.41 -15.94 11.06
N ILE A 218 8.10 -16.12 11.26
CA ILE A 218 7.16 -16.39 10.17
C ILE A 218 6.41 -15.12 9.86
N TYR A 219 6.61 -14.60 8.65
CA TYR A 219 5.77 -13.56 8.08
C TYR A 219 4.90 -14.15 6.97
N ARG A 220 3.58 -13.94 7.04
CA ARG A 220 2.62 -14.44 6.04
C ARG A 220 1.40 -13.53 5.93
N LEU A 221 0.89 -13.42 4.71
CA LEU A 221 -0.34 -12.69 4.42
C LEU A 221 -1.57 -13.55 4.72
N ASN A 222 -1.49 -14.86 4.44
CA ASN A 222 -2.57 -15.82 4.63
C ASN A 222 -2.12 -17.04 5.45
N LYS A 223 -3.09 -17.71 6.10
CA LYS A 223 -2.81 -18.99 6.77
C LYS A 223 -2.36 -20.02 5.75
N SER A 224 -1.32 -20.76 6.07
CA SER A 224 -0.77 -21.81 5.23
C SER A 224 -0.23 -22.92 6.11
N ASN A 225 -0.88 -24.08 6.07
CA ASN A 225 -0.45 -25.27 6.82
C ASN A 225 0.94 -25.72 6.37
N ILE A 226 1.28 -25.54 5.09
CA ILE A 226 2.60 -25.88 4.53
C ILE A 226 3.69 -25.07 5.22
N ILE A 227 3.50 -23.75 5.35
CA ILE A 227 4.45 -22.86 6.02
C ILE A 227 4.55 -23.22 7.51
N ASP A 228 3.41 -23.49 8.16
CA ASP A 228 3.39 -23.87 9.57
C ASP A 228 4.13 -25.19 9.83
N ASP A 229 3.91 -26.20 8.98
CA ASP A 229 4.58 -27.50 9.09
C ASP A 229 6.07 -27.40 8.81
N PHE A 230 6.45 -26.60 7.82
CA PHE A 230 7.84 -26.30 7.54
C PHE A 230 8.52 -25.63 8.72
N ALA A 231 7.92 -24.58 9.28
CA ALA A 231 8.49 -23.87 10.42
C ALA A 231 8.56 -24.74 11.68
N ARG A 232 7.58 -25.62 11.92
CA ARG A 232 7.63 -26.63 12.99
C ARG A 232 8.80 -27.60 12.81
N LYS A 233 9.00 -28.12 11.59
CA LYS A 233 10.14 -29.00 11.27
C LYS A 233 11.47 -28.26 11.45
N LEU A 234 11.56 -27.02 10.98
CA LEU A 234 12.76 -26.19 11.12
C LEU A 234 13.08 -25.88 12.59
N ALA A 235 12.06 -25.57 13.41
CA ALA A 235 12.21 -25.35 14.84
C ALA A 235 12.72 -26.60 15.55
N LYS A 236 12.18 -27.80 15.26
CA LYS A 236 12.68 -29.07 15.80
C LYS A 236 14.14 -29.33 15.43
N LYS A 237 14.53 -29.02 14.18
CA LYS A 237 15.90 -29.23 13.69
C LYS A 237 16.90 -28.24 14.31
N THR A 238 16.48 -27.01 14.59
CA THR A 238 17.37 -25.91 15.02
C THR A 238 17.31 -25.62 16.51
N GLY A 239 16.31 -26.14 17.23
CA GLY A 239 16.03 -25.79 18.62
C GLY A 239 15.46 -24.37 18.82
N LYS A 240 15.22 -23.62 17.74
CA LYS A 240 14.81 -22.20 17.80
C LYS A 240 13.31 -22.05 18.02
N ARG A 241 12.92 -21.00 18.76
CA ARG A 241 11.52 -20.63 18.95
C ARG A 241 10.95 -19.99 17.69
N VAL A 242 9.73 -20.38 17.31
CA VAL A 242 8.97 -19.75 16.23
C VAL A 242 8.20 -18.55 16.78
N ILE A 243 8.29 -17.41 16.08
CA ILE A 243 7.50 -16.19 16.35
C ILE A 243 6.71 -15.78 15.10
N ASN A 244 5.57 -15.13 15.29
CA ASN A 244 4.69 -14.60 14.23
C ASN A 244 4.46 -13.11 14.42
#